data_AF-A0A6P8T690-F1
#
_entry.id   AF-A0A6P8T690-F1
#
_cell.length_a   1.000
_cell.length_b   1.000
_cell.length_c   1.000
_cell.angle_alpha   90.00
_cell.angle_beta   90.00
_cell.angle_gamma   90.00
#
_symmetry.space_group_name_H-M   'P 1'
#
loop_
_entity.id
_entity.type
_entity.pdbx_description
1 polymer ?
#
loop_
_entity_poly.entity_id
_entity_poly.type
_entity_poly.pdbx_seq_one_letter_code
_entity_poly.pdbx_strand_id
1 'polypeptide(L)'
;MHGGKEVLQHAITQVLQEHQQSKEVLLDLKETHLTCTDRGSKQELLEHHYPEISCVGRYGQPDYTVFAFCVADSPETPLSTGFCCVAFRAQSIRECEDMVCRIATGFKHTEWFV
;
A
#
# COMPACT_ATOMS: atom_id res chain seq x y z
N MET A 1 -2.61 11.16 17.56
CA MET A 1 -1.78 11.35 16.34
C MET A 1 -1.48 9.97 15.79
N HIS A 2 -2.21 9.53 14.76
CA HIS A 2 -1.98 8.25 14.10
C HIS A 2 -1.39 8.57 12.73
N GLY A 3 -0.27 7.95 12.37
CA GLY A 3 0.52 8.30 11.16
C GLY A 3 2.02 8.11 11.30
N GLY A 4 2.51 7.66 12.47
CA GLY A 4 3.92 7.31 12.65
C GLY A 4 4.27 5.97 12.00
N LYS A 5 5.57 5.78 11.68
CA LYS A 5 6.15 4.52 11.18
C LYS A 5 5.66 3.29 11.97
N GLU A 6 5.53 3.41 13.28
CA GLU A 6 5.09 2.35 14.19
C GLU A 6 3.67 1.84 13.89
N VAL A 7 2.76 2.73 13.48
CA VAL A 7 1.37 2.37 13.12
C VAL A 7 1.38 1.47 11.89
N LEU A 8 2.17 1.83 10.87
CA LEU A 8 2.32 1.02 9.67
C LEU A 8 2.96 -0.34 9.99
N GLN A 9 3.97 -0.39 10.86
CA GLN A 9 4.58 -1.67 11.27
C GLN A 9 3.56 -2.59 11.96
N HIS A 10 2.75 -2.02 12.87
CA HIS A 10 1.71 -2.77 13.54
C HIS A 10 0.66 -3.30 12.56
N ALA A 11 0.19 -2.45 11.64
CA ALA A 11 -0.80 -2.84 10.64
C ALA A 11 -0.28 -3.94 9.70
N ILE A 12 0.97 -3.85 9.23
CA ILE A 12 1.59 -4.91 8.43
C ILE A 12 1.65 -6.22 9.23
N THR A 13 2.00 -6.15 10.51
CA THR A 13 2.04 -7.33 11.39
C THR A 13 0.66 -7.99 11.47
N GLN A 14 -0.40 -7.21 11.62
CA GLN A 14 -1.78 -7.72 11.66
C GLN A 14 -2.17 -8.40 10.34
N VAL A 15 -1.91 -7.75 9.20
CA VAL A 15 -2.21 -8.34 7.87
C VAL A 15 -1.48 -9.68 7.67
N LEU A 16 -0.22 -9.77 8.09
CA LEU A 16 0.56 -11.02 7.99
C LEU A 16 0.03 -12.12 8.94
N GLN A 17 -0.57 -11.75 10.07
CA GLN A 17 -1.17 -12.68 11.02
C GLN A 17 -2.57 -13.14 10.63
N GLU A 18 -3.28 -12.42 9.76
CA GLU A 18 -4.64 -12.76 9.36
C GLU A 18 -4.76 -14.02 8.48
N HIS A 19 -3.67 -14.76 8.21
CA HIS A 19 -3.64 -16.02 7.46
C HIS A 19 -4.41 -15.97 6.12
N GLN A 20 -4.56 -14.78 5.53
CA GLN A 20 -5.19 -14.64 4.21
C GLN A 20 -4.30 -15.29 3.15
N GLN A 21 -4.94 -15.96 2.18
CA GLN A 21 -4.21 -16.55 1.07
C GLN A 21 -3.57 -15.45 0.22
N SER A 22 -2.23 -15.43 0.17
CA SER A 22 -1.51 -14.51 -0.70
C SER A 22 -1.85 -14.77 -2.17
N LYS A 23 -2.10 -13.70 -2.93
CA LYS A 23 -2.37 -13.75 -4.37
C LYS A 23 -1.19 -13.16 -5.13
N GLU A 24 -0.89 -13.73 -6.29
CA GLU A 24 0.10 -13.17 -7.19
C GLU A 24 -0.54 -12.04 -8.01
N VAL A 25 0.03 -10.85 -7.89
CA VAL A 25 -0.57 -9.62 -8.44
C VAL A 25 0.44 -8.85 -9.28
N LEU A 26 -0.08 -8.02 -10.18
CA LEU A 26 0.66 -7.00 -10.90
C LEU A 26 0.30 -5.65 -10.29
N LEU A 27 1.30 -4.95 -9.76
CA LEU A 27 1.13 -3.61 -9.20
C LEU A 27 1.67 -2.58 -10.20
N ASP A 28 0.76 -1.84 -10.84
CA ASP A 28 1.11 -0.77 -11.76
C ASP A 28 1.12 0.57 -11.01
N LEU A 29 2.25 1.27 -11.10
CA LEU A 29 2.46 2.57 -10.46
C LEU A 29 2.47 3.65 -11.53
N LYS A 30 1.31 4.27 -11.71
CA LYS A 30 1.10 5.36 -12.68
C LYS A 30 1.43 6.70 -12.04
N GLU A 31 1.25 7.79 -12.78
CA GLU A 31 1.59 9.14 -12.34
C GLU A 31 0.69 9.66 -11.21
N THR A 32 -0.60 9.32 -11.22
CA THR A 32 -1.60 9.87 -10.28
C THR A 32 -2.21 8.85 -9.33
N HIS A 33 -2.05 7.56 -9.63
CA HIS A 33 -2.66 6.45 -8.90
C HIS A 33 -1.84 5.17 -9.08
N LEU A 34 -2.17 4.17 -8.28
CA LEU A 34 -1.73 2.80 -8.47
C LEU A 34 -2.92 1.90 -8.77
N THR A 35 -2.68 0.84 -9.54
CA THR A 35 -3.65 -0.23 -9.76
C THR A 35 -3.03 -1.57 -9.45
N CYS A 36 -3.82 -2.48 -8.89
CA CYS A 36 -3.41 -3.84 -8.61
C CYS A 36 -4.31 -4.80 -9.39
N THR A 37 -3.70 -5.67 -10.18
CA THR A 37 -4.41 -6.64 -11.01
C THR A 37 -4.01 -8.05 -10.60
N ASP A 38 -4.97 -8.96 -10.48
CA ASP A 38 -4.68 -10.39 -10.30
C ASP A 38 -3.94 -10.92 -11.53
N ARG A 39 -2.79 -11.57 -11.31
CA ARG A 39 -1.94 -12.02 -12.43
C ARG A 39 -2.58 -13.14 -13.23
N GLY A 40 -3.40 -13.99 -12.60
CA GLY A 40 -4.03 -15.14 -13.24
C GLY A 40 -5.27 -14.76 -14.03
N SER A 41 -6.22 -14.07 -13.39
CA SER A 41 -7.50 -13.70 -13.98
C SER A 41 -7.46 -12.41 -14.80
N LYS A 42 -6.42 -11.58 -14.62
CA LYS A 42 -6.33 -10.21 -15.16
C LYS A 42 -7.42 -9.28 -14.65
N GLN A 43 -8.10 -9.64 -13.56
CA GLN A 43 -9.10 -8.80 -12.93
C GLN A 43 -8.43 -7.73 -12.07
N GLU A 44 -8.90 -6.49 -12.17
CA GLU A 44 -8.49 -5.41 -11.28
C GLU A 44 -9.02 -5.66 -9.86
N LEU A 45 -8.12 -5.60 -8.88
CA LEU A 45 -8.38 -5.88 -7.47
C LEU A 45 -8.59 -4.59 -6.68
N LEU A 46 -7.79 -3.56 -6.97
CA LEU A 46 -7.91 -2.24 -6.36
C LEU A 46 -7.29 -1.16 -7.27
N GLU A 47 -7.77 0.06 -7.07
CA GLU A 47 -7.24 1.30 -7.61
C GLU A 47 -7.24 2.32 -6.46
N HIS A 48 -6.11 3.00 -6.25
CA HIS A 48 -5.99 4.06 -5.25
C HIS A 48 -5.22 5.24 -5.80
N HIS A 49 -5.81 6.43 -5.65
CA HIS A 49 -5.15 7.67 -6.00
C HIS A 49 -4.15 8.06 -4.90
N TYR A 50 -3.01 8.63 -5.29
CA TYR A 50 -1.97 9.01 -4.33
C TYR A 50 -2.47 9.93 -3.20
N PRO A 51 -3.39 10.90 -3.42
CA PRO A 51 -3.98 11.69 -2.35
C PRO A 51 -4.82 10.90 -1.32
N GLU A 52 -5.29 9.70 -1.66
CA GLU A 52 -6.06 8.82 -0.76
C GLU A 52 -5.16 7.98 0.14
N ILE A 53 -3.89 7.84 -0.25
CA ILE A 53 -2.90 7.05 0.47
C ILE A 53 -2.24 7.92 1.54
N SER A 54 -2.44 7.53 2.80
CA SER A 54 -1.95 8.26 3.97
C SER A 54 -0.46 8.04 4.25
N CYS A 55 0.08 6.86 3.95
CA CYS A 55 1.49 6.52 4.14
C CYS A 55 1.90 5.30 3.32
N VAL A 56 3.19 5.16 3.06
CA VAL A 56 3.83 3.98 2.46
C VAL A 56 5.11 3.65 3.20
N GLY A 57 5.47 2.39 3.30
CA GLY A 57 6.72 1.98 3.91
C GLY A 57 6.99 0.49 3.90
N ARG A 58 8.25 0.15 4.21
CA ARG A 58 8.71 -1.24 4.33
C ARG A 58 8.42 -1.81 5.71
N TYR A 59 8.22 -3.12 5.76
CA TYR A 59 8.18 -3.85 7.02
C TYR A 59 9.60 -3.96 7.61
N GLY A 60 9.72 -3.70 8.91
CA GLY A 60 10.97 -3.60 9.65
C GLY A 60 11.51 -4.94 10.17
N GLN A 61 11.00 -6.06 9.65
CA GLN A 61 11.44 -7.41 9.97
C GLN A 61 12.41 -7.94 8.90
N PRO A 62 13.22 -8.97 9.21
CA PRO A 62 14.44 -9.30 8.46
C PRO A 62 14.24 -9.74 7.01
N ASP A 63 13.02 -10.07 6.60
CA ASP A 63 12.69 -10.42 5.20
C ASP A 63 12.83 -9.19 4.28
N TYR A 64 12.61 -7.95 4.76
CA TYR A 64 12.71 -6.66 4.03
C TYR A 64 12.06 -6.58 2.62
N THR A 65 11.38 -7.63 2.18
CA THR A 65 10.66 -7.77 0.91
C THR A 65 9.20 -7.35 1.03
N VAL A 66 8.72 -7.12 2.25
CA VAL A 66 7.35 -6.70 2.51
C VAL A 66 7.28 -5.19 2.60
N PHE A 67 6.33 -4.59 1.89
CA PHE A 67 5.94 -3.20 2.02
C PHE A 67 4.43 -3.07 2.09
N ALA A 68 3.96 -1.94 2.59
CA ALA A 68 2.53 -1.65 2.63
C ALA A 68 2.26 -0.16 2.50
N PHE A 69 1.01 0.14 2.23
CA PHE A 69 0.47 1.48 2.35
C PHE A 69 -0.88 1.45 3.06
N CYS A 70 -1.25 2.58 3.67
CA CYS A 70 -2.55 2.74 4.31
C CYS A 70 -3.40 3.73 3.51
N VAL A 71 -4.63 3.37 3.21
CA VAL A 71 -5.64 4.27 2.63
C VAL A 71 -6.72 4.58 3.66
N ALA A 72 -7.27 5.78 3.61
CA ALA A 72 -8.48 6.08 4.39
C ALA A 72 -9.66 5.28 3.81
N ASP A 73 -10.55 4.80 4.67
CA ASP A 73 -11.79 4.16 4.19
C ASP A 73 -12.59 5.14 3.32
N SER A 74 -13.11 4.64 2.20
CA SER A 74 -13.79 5.45 1.19
C SER A 74 -15.09 6.09 1.72
N PRO A 75 -15.56 7.19 1.11
CA PRO A 75 -16.83 7.83 1.48
C PRO A 75 -18.08 6.96 1.26
N GLU A 76 -17.97 5.79 0.64
CA GLU A 76 -19.08 4.84 0.44
C GLU A 76 -19.47 4.12 1.74
N THR A 77 -18.60 4.15 2.75
CA THR A 77 -18.89 3.66 4.11
C THR A 77 -18.70 4.78 5.14
N PRO A 78 -19.59 5.79 5.18
CA PRO A 78 -19.43 7.01 5.99
C PRO A 78 -19.45 6.79 7.52
N LEU A 79 -19.58 5.54 7.98
CA LEU A 79 -19.50 5.14 9.38
C LEU A 79 -18.14 4.53 9.77
N SER A 80 -17.26 4.23 8.80
CA SER A 80 -15.93 3.70 9.09
C SER A 80 -14.92 4.84 9.18
N THR A 81 -14.45 5.15 10.38
CA THR A 81 -13.35 6.09 10.61
C THR A 81 -11.99 5.39 10.54
N GLY A 82 -11.90 4.34 9.72
CA GLY A 82 -10.78 3.40 9.66
C GLY A 82 -9.74 3.76 8.59
N PHE A 83 -8.60 3.07 8.70
CA PHE A 83 -7.61 2.99 7.64
C PHE A 83 -7.48 1.53 7.22
N CYS A 84 -7.46 1.28 5.91
CA CYS A 84 -7.18 -0.04 5.35
C CYS A 84 -5.68 -0.14 5.04
N CYS A 85 -5.01 -1.17 5.57
CA CYS A 85 -3.61 -1.44 5.29
C CYS A 85 -3.49 -2.52 4.21
N VAL A 86 -2.85 -2.18 3.09
CA VAL A 86 -2.62 -3.11 1.98
C VAL A 86 -1.14 -3.48 1.96
N ALA A 87 -0.83 -4.76 2.20
CA ALA A 87 0.53 -5.27 2.22
C ALA A 87 0.87 -6.10 0.98
N PHE A 88 2.09 -5.94 0.50
CA PHE A 88 2.64 -6.64 -0.66
C PHE A 88 3.96 -7.30 -0.27
N ARG A 89 4.26 -8.43 -0.91
CA ARG A 89 5.58 -9.05 -0.86
C ARG A 89 6.23 -8.95 -2.25
N ALA A 90 7.34 -8.24 -2.32
CA ALA A 90 8.19 -8.17 -3.49
C ALA A 90 9.04 -9.43 -3.64
N GLN A 91 9.55 -9.68 -4.85
CA GLN A 91 10.45 -10.78 -5.17
C GLN A 91 11.87 -10.55 -4.64
N SER A 92 12.23 -9.29 -4.37
CA SER A 92 13.55 -8.94 -3.83
C SER A 92 13.49 -7.67 -2.96
N ILE A 93 14.51 -7.48 -2.10
CA ILE A 93 14.66 -6.27 -1.29
C ILE A 93 14.78 -5.02 -2.19
N ARG A 94 15.49 -5.13 -3.31
CA ARG A 94 15.65 -4.04 -4.27
C ARG A 94 14.32 -3.64 -4.88
N GLU A 95 13.53 -4.60 -5.33
CA GLU A 95 12.19 -4.33 -5.85
C GLU A 95 11.30 -3.69 -4.78
N CYS A 96 11.35 -4.18 -3.54
CA CYS A 96 10.62 -3.57 -2.41
C CYS A 96 10.99 -2.09 -2.21
N GLU A 97 12.29 -1.77 -2.23
CA GLU A 97 12.78 -0.38 -2.14
C GLU A 97 12.32 0.47 -3.32
N ASP A 98 12.45 -0.05 -4.54
CA ASP A 98 12.04 0.64 -5.76
C ASP A 98 10.54 0.95 -5.75
N MET A 99 9.70 -0.01 -5.30
CA MET A 99 8.25 0.19 -5.21
C MET A 99 7.87 1.26 -4.18
N VAL A 100 8.47 1.22 -2.99
CA VAL A 100 8.21 2.24 -1.96
C VAL A 100 8.66 3.63 -2.43
N CYS A 101 9.83 3.74 -3.07
CA CYS A 101 10.33 5.01 -3.63
C CYS A 101 9.43 5.55 -4.74
N ARG A 102 8.91 4.70 -5.62
CA ARG A 102 8.01 5.10 -6.71
C ARG A 102 6.68 5.60 -6.17
N ILE A 103 6.08 4.93 -5.18
CA ILE A 103 4.85 5.39 -4.53
C ILE A 103 5.09 6.73 -3.83
N ALA A 104 6.19 6.87 -3.08
CA ALA A 104 6.55 8.13 -2.42
C ALA A 104 6.78 9.27 -3.44
N THR A 105 7.27 8.96 -4.63
CA THR A 105 7.40 9.92 -5.73
C THR A 105 6.02 10.31 -6.27
N GLY A 106 5.09 9.37 -6.38
CA GLY A 106 3.69 9.63 -6.72
C GLY A 106 3.01 10.62 -5.77
N PHE A 107 3.29 10.52 -4.46
CA PHE A 107 2.82 11.51 -3.48
C PHE A 107 3.30 12.93 -3.81
N LYS A 108 4.58 13.09 -4.16
CA LYS A 108 5.14 14.40 -4.54
C LYS A 108 4.57 14.94 -5.84
N HIS A 109 4.26 14.08 -6.81
CA HIS A 109 3.67 14.54 -8.06
C HIS A 109 2.20 14.97 -7.92
N THR A 110 1.53 14.49 -6.88
CA THR A 110 0.12 14.76 -6.61
C THR A 110 -0.08 15.65 -5.38
N GLU A 111 0.99 16.30 -4.90
CA GLU A 111 0.88 17.31 -3.86
C GLU A 111 0.47 18.65 -4.50
N TRP A 112 -0.54 19.29 -3.92
CA TRP A 112 -1.05 20.59 -4.37
C TRP A 112 -1.00 21.54 -3.18
N PHE A 113 -0.39 22.70 -3.36
CA PHE A 113 -0.40 23.78 -2.37
C PHE A 113 -1.52 24.76 -2.74
N VAL A 114 -2.43 25.01 -1.80
CA VAL A 114 -3.50 26.02 -1.90
C VAL A 114 -3.06 27.36 -1.34
#